data_AF-A0A7S3X0N2-F1
#
_entry.id   AF-A0A7S3X0N2-F1
#
_cell.length_a   1.000
_cell.length_b   1.000
_cell.length_c   1.000
_cell.angle_alpha   90.00
_cell.angle_beta   90.00
_cell.angle_gamma   90.00
#
_symmetry.space_group_name_H-M   'P 1'
#
loop_
_entity.id
_entity.type
_entity.pdbx_description
1 polymer ?
#
loop_
_entity_poly.entity_id
_entity_poly.type
_entity_poly.pdbx_seq_one_letter_code
_entity_poly.pdbx_strand_id
1 'polypeptide(L)'
;MAGLPIDKAAAEGAIEPAERDRIGERLLWLTLSELFKFRFMQTDPNWSNFLYEPRTRQLSMIDFGACREYDAPFAASYLRLVRACADGEAQREAILHHSRELGFLTGEEGRTMLDAHTRAAVLVGRPFADGEQPYDFGKQTISKRVTGDVQTMLRERLTPPRKVTPHAPRLSDDTRPPTHRARPVRAGDLLASPEAQRLLPCL
;
A
#
# COMPACT_ATOMS: atom_id res chain seq x y z
N MET A 1 -0.38 21.13 -17.68
CA MET A 1 0.73 20.28 -17.22
C MET A 1 1.02 19.30 -18.34
N ALA A 2 2.27 19.22 -18.82
CA ALA A 2 2.64 18.20 -19.82
C ALA A 2 2.98 16.90 -19.07
N GLY A 3 2.62 15.76 -19.65
CA GLY A 3 2.93 14.44 -19.08
C GLY A 3 2.07 13.34 -19.70
N LEU A 4 2.65 12.16 -19.83
CA LEU A 4 2.00 10.95 -20.28
C LEU A 4 1.35 10.25 -19.08
N PRO A 5 0.04 9.94 -19.13
CA PRO A 5 -0.60 9.08 -18.13
C PRO A 5 0.19 7.78 -17.91
N ILE A 6 0.34 7.36 -16.65
CA ILE A 6 1.21 6.20 -16.32
C ILE A 6 0.70 4.90 -16.94
N ASP A 7 -0.60 4.71 -17.07
CA ASP A 7 -1.20 3.56 -17.76
C ASP A 7 -0.72 3.47 -19.23
N LYS A 8 -0.55 4.61 -19.90
CA LYS A 8 0.03 4.68 -21.24
C LYS A 8 1.55 4.53 -21.22
N ALA A 9 2.22 5.09 -20.22
CA ALA A 9 3.68 4.94 -20.06
C ALA A 9 4.09 3.50 -19.74
N ALA A 10 3.21 2.74 -19.08
CA ALA A 10 3.42 1.34 -18.75
C ALA A 10 3.18 0.39 -19.94
N ALA A 11 2.64 0.88 -21.06
CA ALA A 11 2.46 0.10 -22.27
C ALA A 11 3.82 -0.40 -22.79
N GLU A 12 3.84 -1.61 -23.33
CA GLU A 12 5.06 -2.24 -23.82
C GLU A 12 5.74 -1.38 -24.90
N GLY A 13 7.04 -1.11 -24.72
CA GLY A 13 7.84 -0.28 -25.63
C GLY A 13 7.66 1.24 -25.46
N ALA A 14 6.80 1.72 -24.57
CA ALA A 14 6.60 3.17 -24.37
C ALA A 14 7.73 3.85 -23.58
N ILE A 15 8.35 3.13 -22.64
CA ILE A 15 9.51 3.59 -21.86
C ILE A 15 10.50 2.45 -21.63
N GLU A 16 11.75 2.81 -21.37
CA GLU A 16 12.82 1.87 -21.02
C GLU A 16 12.49 1.09 -19.72
N PRO A 17 12.83 -0.21 -19.62
CA PRO A 17 12.57 -1.02 -18.43
C PRO A 17 13.08 -0.38 -17.12
N ALA A 18 14.27 0.20 -17.13
CA ALA A 18 14.84 0.87 -15.96
C ALA A 18 14.03 2.11 -15.53
N GLU A 19 13.37 2.80 -16.46
CA GLU A 19 12.50 3.93 -16.13
C GLU A 19 11.18 3.45 -15.55
N ARG A 20 10.64 2.34 -16.06
CA ARG A 20 9.45 1.70 -15.48
C ARG A 20 9.70 1.27 -14.04
N ASP A 21 10.85 0.67 -13.75
CA ASP A 21 11.22 0.25 -12.39
C ASP A 21 11.32 1.45 -11.45
N ARG A 22 11.94 2.56 -11.90
CA ARG A 22 11.99 3.82 -11.15
C ARG A 22 10.59 4.39 -10.87
N ILE A 23 9.71 4.39 -11.87
CA ILE A 23 8.34 4.89 -11.70
C ILE A 23 7.61 4.03 -10.66
N GLY A 24 7.70 2.71 -10.76
CA GLY A 24 7.10 1.78 -9.80
C GLY A 24 7.61 1.99 -8.38
N GLU A 25 8.93 2.16 -8.20
CA GLU A 25 9.55 2.47 -6.92
C GLU A 25 9.04 3.80 -6.34
N ARG A 26 8.93 4.84 -7.17
CA ARG A 26 8.45 6.16 -6.74
C ARG A 26 6.98 6.13 -6.34
N LEU A 27 6.16 5.36 -7.06
CA LEU A 27 4.75 5.16 -6.73
C LEU A 27 4.60 4.40 -5.42
N LEU A 28 5.34 3.29 -5.22
CA LEU A 28 5.33 2.55 -3.97
C LEU A 28 5.77 3.42 -2.79
N TRP A 29 6.84 4.20 -2.96
CA TRP A 29 7.28 5.16 -1.95
C TRP A 29 6.19 6.17 -1.60
N LEU A 30 5.47 6.70 -2.62
CA LEU A 30 4.41 7.67 -2.41
C LEU A 30 3.27 7.04 -1.61
N THR A 31 2.77 5.88 -2.04
CA THR A 31 1.69 5.13 -1.37
C THR A 31 2.01 4.90 0.10
N LEU A 32 3.23 4.47 0.42
CA LEU A 32 3.62 4.19 1.80
C LEU A 32 3.82 5.49 2.61
N SER A 33 4.32 6.56 1.98
CA SER A 33 4.42 7.88 2.62
C SER A 33 3.04 8.46 2.92
N GLU A 34 2.10 8.33 2.00
CA GLU A 34 0.69 8.72 2.18
C GLU A 34 0.04 7.98 3.34
N LEU A 35 0.24 6.67 3.45
CA LEU A 35 -0.32 5.86 4.53
C LEU A 35 0.31 6.15 5.89
N PHE A 36 1.65 6.18 5.99
CA PHE A 36 2.33 6.13 7.28
C PHE A 36 2.97 7.45 7.72
N LYS A 37 3.33 8.32 6.78
CA LYS A 37 3.96 9.62 7.08
C LYS A 37 2.95 10.74 7.09
N PHE A 38 2.22 10.92 5.99
CA PHE A 38 1.23 11.97 5.85
C PHE A 38 -0.09 11.59 6.52
N ARG A 39 -0.39 10.28 6.54
CA ARG A 39 -1.70 9.73 6.94
C ARG A 39 -2.84 10.39 6.15
N PHE A 40 -2.54 10.74 4.91
CA PHE A 40 -3.44 11.36 3.95
C PHE A 40 -3.15 10.73 2.60
N MET A 41 -4.06 9.89 2.13
CA MET A 41 -3.82 9.01 0.98
C MET A 41 -4.87 9.22 -0.08
N GLN A 42 -4.43 9.31 -1.33
CA GLN A 42 -5.32 9.19 -2.48
C GLN A 42 -5.75 7.73 -2.65
N THR A 43 -7.04 7.46 -2.48
CA THR A 43 -7.59 6.09 -2.55
C THR A 43 -8.22 5.75 -3.90
N ASP A 44 -8.22 6.70 -4.85
CA ASP A 44 -8.70 6.46 -6.21
C ASP A 44 -7.76 5.49 -6.97
N PRO A 45 -8.28 4.36 -7.50
CA PRO A 45 -7.50 3.43 -8.31
C PRO A 45 -7.17 3.94 -9.73
N ASN A 46 -7.60 5.14 -10.12
CA ASN A 46 -7.40 5.65 -11.47
C ASN A 46 -5.95 6.07 -11.76
N TRP A 47 -5.21 5.21 -12.47
CA TRP A 47 -3.82 5.45 -12.90
C TRP A 47 -3.62 6.67 -13.80
N SER A 48 -4.67 7.14 -14.50
CA SER A 48 -4.57 8.34 -15.34
C SER A 48 -4.42 9.64 -14.53
N ASN A 49 -4.67 9.59 -13.21
CA ASN A 49 -4.40 10.69 -12.28
C ASN A 49 -2.90 10.89 -12.03
N PHE A 50 -2.05 9.98 -12.48
CA PHE A 50 -0.60 10.10 -12.41
C PHE A 50 -0.02 10.37 -13.80
N LEU A 51 0.70 11.47 -13.93
CA LEU A 51 1.36 11.90 -15.15
C LEU A 51 2.88 11.78 -15.00
N TYR A 52 3.50 11.15 -15.98
CA TYR A 52 4.95 11.05 -16.12
C TYR A 52 5.46 11.96 -17.24
N GLU A 53 6.42 12.83 -16.94
CA GLU A 53 7.09 13.68 -17.93
C GLU A 53 8.47 13.08 -18.27
N PRO A 54 8.66 12.47 -19.46
CA PRO A 54 9.91 11.79 -19.81
C PRO A 54 11.15 12.68 -19.80
N ARG A 55 11.01 13.96 -20.14
CA ARG A 55 12.16 14.88 -20.24
C ARG A 55 12.73 15.24 -18.87
N THR A 56 11.86 15.43 -17.88
CA THR A 56 12.26 15.82 -16.51
C THR A 56 12.28 14.64 -15.54
N ARG A 57 11.72 13.50 -15.97
CA ARG A 57 11.48 12.29 -15.18
C ARG A 57 10.64 12.57 -13.93
N GLN A 58 9.74 13.56 -14.03
CA GLN A 58 8.85 13.97 -12.95
C GLN A 58 7.57 13.14 -12.98
N LEU A 59 7.11 12.76 -11.79
CA LEU A 59 5.77 12.20 -11.56
C LEU A 59 4.90 13.24 -10.90
N SER A 60 3.72 13.47 -11.45
CA SER A 60 2.73 14.42 -10.94
C SER A 60 1.41 13.72 -10.71
N MET A 61 0.77 13.99 -9.58
CA MET A 61 -0.60 13.54 -9.30
C MET A 61 -1.54 14.74 -9.51
N ILE A 62 -2.58 14.59 -10.33
CA ILE A 62 -3.45 15.71 -10.74
C ILE A 62 -4.81 15.71 -10.07
N ASP A 63 -5.17 14.65 -9.36
CA ASP A 63 -6.46 14.52 -8.66
C ASP A 63 -6.24 14.09 -7.21
N PHE A 64 -6.92 14.80 -6.31
CA PHE A 64 -6.92 14.59 -4.85
C PHE A 64 -8.37 14.42 -4.31
N GLY A 65 -9.35 14.25 -5.19
CA GLY A 65 -10.78 14.24 -4.86
C GLY A 65 -11.25 13.04 -4.02
N ALA A 66 -10.47 11.96 -3.97
CA ALA A 66 -10.74 10.79 -3.13
C ALA A 66 -9.65 10.57 -2.06
N CYS A 67 -8.97 11.65 -1.67
CA CYS A 67 -8.05 11.61 -0.53
C CYS A 67 -8.78 11.37 0.79
N ARG A 68 -8.16 10.60 1.68
CA ARG A 68 -8.68 10.25 3.00
C ARG A 68 -7.62 10.43 4.07
N GLU A 69 -8.02 10.98 5.20
CA GLU A 69 -7.21 11.05 6.41
C GLU A 69 -7.31 9.75 7.22
N TYR A 70 -6.19 9.35 7.82
CA TYR A 70 -6.10 8.26 8.77
C TYR A 70 -5.57 8.78 10.11
N ASP A 71 -6.19 8.34 11.20
CA ASP A 71 -5.67 8.65 12.53
C ASP A 71 -4.35 7.89 12.79
N ALA A 72 -3.56 8.41 13.73
CA ALA A 72 -2.27 7.81 14.07
C ALA A 72 -2.39 6.37 14.62
N PRO A 73 -3.37 6.05 15.49
CA PRO A 73 -3.58 4.68 15.94
C PRO A 73 -3.84 3.69 14.80
N PHE A 74 -4.71 4.03 13.84
CA PHE A 74 -5.01 3.20 12.68
C PHE A 74 -3.75 2.97 11.83
N ALA A 75 -3.02 4.03 11.49
CA ALA A 75 -1.80 3.93 10.69
C ALA A 75 -0.74 3.05 11.37
N ALA A 76 -0.58 3.18 12.69
CA ALA A 76 0.34 2.35 13.47
C ALA A 76 -0.09 0.88 13.50
N SER A 77 -1.36 0.58 13.73
CA SER A 77 -1.89 -0.79 13.69
C SER A 77 -1.77 -1.42 12.31
N TYR A 78 -2.00 -0.65 11.25
CA TYR A 78 -1.83 -1.09 9.88
C TYR A 78 -0.37 -1.41 9.56
N LEU A 79 0.58 -0.60 10.05
CA LEU A 79 2.02 -0.86 9.90
C LEU A 79 2.45 -2.17 10.59
N ARG A 80 1.93 -2.45 11.81
CA ARG A 80 2.19 -3.71 12.52
C ARG A 80 1.66 -4.91 11.75
N LEU A 81 0.46 -4.80 11.18
CA LEU A 81 -0.08 -5.84 10.30
C LEU A 81 0.82 -6.07 9.08
N VAL A 82 1.23 -5.01 8.37
CA VAL A 82 2.13 -5.12 7.21
C VAL A 82 3.45 -5.81 7.59
N ARG A 83 4.03 -5.47 8.75
CA ARG A 83 5.25 -6.12 9.23
C ARG A 83 5.03 -7.60 9.52
N ALA A 84 3.94 -7.96 10.22
CA ALA A 84 3.60 -9.36 10.49
C ALA A 84 3.42 -10.16 9.18
N CYS A 85 2.79 -9.57 8.17
CA CYS A 85 2.67 -10.19 6.84
C CYS A 85 4.03 -10.41 6.17
N ALA A 86 4.96 -9.46 6.30
CA ALA A 86 6.31 -9.54 5.73
C ALA A 86 7.18 -10.60 6.44
N ASP A 87 7.00 -10.77 7.74
CA ASP A 87 7.69 -11.78 8.56
C ASP A 87 7.14 -13.21 8.34
N GLY A 88 6.01 -13.35 7.63
CA GLY A 88 5.53 -14.60 7.05
C GLY A 88 4.57 -15.41 7.91
N GLU A 89 4.32 -16.67 7.51
CA GLU A 89 3.28 -17.53 8.09
C GLU A 89 3.45 -17.81 9.59
N ALA A 90 4.69 -17.76 10.10
CA ALA A 90 4.96 -17.88 11.53
C ALA A 90 4.27 -16.79 12.37
N GLN A 91 3.89 -15.66 11.75
CA GLN A 91 3.17 -14.55 12.37
C GLN A 91 1.64 -14.63 12.23
N ARG A 92 1.08 -15.80 11.89
CA ARG A 92 -0.36 -15.99 11.72
C ARG A 92 -1.21 -15.37 12.83
N GLU A 93 -0.87 -15.60 14.09
CA GLU A 93 -1.66 -15.07 15.20
C GLU A 93 -1.57 -13.53 15.31
N ALA A 94 -0.40 -12.95 15.03
CA ALA A 94 -0.23 -11.50 14.97
C ALA A 94 -1.03 -10.88 13.79
N ILE A 95 -1.02 -11.54 12.62
CA ILE A 95 -1.82 -11.14 11.45
C ILE A 95 -3.31 -11.12 11.82
N LEU A 96 -3.82 -12.19 12.42
CA LEU A 96 -5.23 -12.27 12.80
C LEU A 96 -5.59 -11.27 13.90
N HIS A 97 -4.73 -11.08 14.88
CA HIS A 97 -4.91 -10.11 15.95
C HIS A 97 -5.03 -8.69 15.40
N HIS A 98 -4.03 -8.19 14.65
CA HIS A 98 -4.08 -6.84 14.09
C HIS A 98 -5.21 -6.66 13.06
N SER A 99 -5.55 -7.72 12.32
CA SER A 99 -6.69 -7.68 11.39
C SER A 99 -8.03 -7.48 12.10
N ARG A 100 -8.18 -8.01 13.34
CA ARG A 100 -9.35 -7.73 14.19
C ARG A 100 -9.32 -6.32 14.76
N GLU A 101 -8.17 -5.85 15.24
CA GLU A 101 -8.01 -4.47 15.73
C GLU A 101 -8.37 -3.43 14.66
N LEU A 102 -8.01 -3.70 13.41
CA LEU A 102 -8.31 -2.85 12.24
C LEU A 102 -9.74 -3.03 11.73
N GLY A 103 -10.49 -3.99 12.26
CA GLY A 103 -11.86 -4.31 11.84
C GLY A 103 -11.96 -4.97 10.46
N PHE A 104 -10.89 -5.61 9.98
CA PHE A 104 -10.91 -6.46 8.78
C PHE A 104 -11.54 -7.82 9.06
N LEU A 105 -11.43 -8.28 10.30
CA LEU A 105 -12.07 -9.49 10.82
C LEU A 105 -12.92 -9.12 12.03
N THR A 106 -14.06 -9.77 12.18
CA THR A 106 -14.96 -9.63 13.32
C THR A 106 -14.52 -10.48 14.51
N GLY A 107 -13.79 -11.58 14.25
CA GLY A 107 -13.41 -12.58 15.25
C GLY A 107 -14.29 -13.83 15.24
N GLU A 108 -15.41 -13.79 14.52
CA GLU A 108 -16.37 -14.91 14.41
C GLU A 108 -16.18 -15.73 13.14
N GLU A 109 -15.19 -15.39 12.31
CA GLU A 109 -14.93 -16.07 11.05
C GLU A 109 -14.57 -17.56 11.24
N GLY A 110 -15.13 -18.41 10.37
CA GLY A 110 -14.76 -19.81 10.29
C GLY A 110 -13.31 -20.03 9.85
N ARG A 111 -12.78 -21.22 10.12
CA ARG A 111 -11.38 -21.59 9.81
C ARG A 111 -10.99 -21.34 8.35
N THR A 112 -11.88 -21.64 7.40
CA THR A 112 -11.67 -21.42 5.97
C THR A 112 -11.35 -19.95 5.65
N MET A 113 -12.08 -19.02 6.25
CA MET A 113 -11.90 -17.58 6.08
C MET A 113 -10.58 -17.11 6.72
N LEU A 114 -10.29 -17.54 7.95
CA LEU A 114 -9.06 -17.18 8.65
C LEU A 114 -7.80 -17.68 7.91
N ASP A 115 -7.85 -18.89 7.36
CA ASP A 115 -6.74 -19.47 6.61
C ASP A 115 -6.56 -18.77 5.26
N ALA A 116 -7.65 -18.42 4.56
CA ALA A 116 -7.58 -17.63 3.33
C ALA A 116 -7.03 -16.21 3.58
N HIS A 117 -7.50 -15.55 4.64
CA HIS A 117 -7.03 -14.24 5.05
C HIS A 117 -5.53 -14.24 5.35
N THR A 118 -5.05 -15.20 6.14
CA THR A 118 -3.63 -15.31 6.50
C THR A 118 -2.76 -15.55 5.28
N ARG A 119 -3.13 -16.52 4.42
CA ARG A 119 -2.36 -16.80 3.19
C ARG A 119 -2.29 -15.60 2.26
N ALA A 120 -3.42 -14.92 2.05
CA ALA A 120 -3.47 -13.71 1.24
C ALA A 120 -2.58 -12.61 1.83
N ALA A 121 -2.66 -12.40 3.15
CA ALA A 121 -1.89 -11.39 3.87
C ALA A 121 -0.38 -11.64 3.76
N VAL A 122 0.08 -12.87 4.02
CA VAL A 122 1.49 -13.27 3.87
C VAL A 122 1.97 -13.11 2.43
N LEU A 123 1.15 -13.51 1.45
CA LEU A 123 1.50 -13.39 0.04
C LEU A 123 1.68 -11.92 -0.39
N VAL A 124 0.79 -11.03 0.06
CA VAL A 124 0.89 -9.57 -0.17
C VAL A 124 2.04 -8.94 0.62
N GLY A 125 2.45 -9.55 1.74
CA GLY A 125 3.59 -9.13 2.56
C GLY A 125 4.96 -9.46 1.95
N ARG A 126 5.06 -10.45 1.06
CA ARG A 126 6.33 -10.89 0.46
C ARG A 126 7.20 -9.77 -0.15
N PRO A 127 6.65 -8.78 -0.89
CA PRO A 127 7.46 -7.70 -1.42
C PRO A 127 8.12 -6.83 -0.35
N PHE A 128 7.75 -6.97 0.92
CA PHE A 128 8.33 -6.26 2.06
C PHE A 128 9.25 -7.14 2.91
N ALA A 129 9.36 -8.44 2.60
CA ALA A 129 10.23 -9.36 3.32
C ALA A 129 11.70 -9.12 2.96
N ASP A 130 12.59 -9.20 3.95
CA ASP A 130 14.02 -8.91 3.79
C ASP A 130 14.70 -9.86 2.79
N GLY A 131 14.29 -11.14 2.76
CA GLY A 131 14.86 -12.17 1.89
C GLY A 131 14.35 -12.16 0.43
N GLU A 132 13.42 -11.28 0.08
CA GLU A 132 12.74 -11.25 -1.23
C GLU A 132 13.08 -9.97 -2.04
N GLN A 133 14.14 -9.24 -1.65
CA GLN A 133 14.55 -7.98 -2.27
C GLN A 133 15.69 -8.16 -3.31
N PRO A 134 15.65 -7.48 -4.48
CA PRO A 134 14.52 -6.71 -4.99
C PRO A 134 13.37 -7.62 -5.45
N TYR A 135 12.13 -7.22 -5.18
CA TYR A 135 10.96 -8.00 -5.56
C TYR A 135 10.55 -7.74 -7.01
N ASP A 136 10.37 -8.82 -7.78
CA ASP A 136 9.95 -8.76 -9.18
C ASP A 136 8.41 -8.81 -9.31
N PHE A 137 7.79 -7.62 -9.35
CA PHE A 137 6.34 -7.48 -9.54
C PHE A 137 5.84 -7.92 -10.93
N GLY A 138 6.73 -8.01 -11.93
CA GLY A 138 6.38 -8.39 -13.30
C GLY A 138 5.96 -9.84 -13.47
N LYS A 139 6.39 -10.73 -12.55
CA LYS A 139 6.06 -12.17 -12.59
C LYS A 139 4.60 -12.49 -12.23
N GLN A 140 3.76 -11.51 -11.88
CA GLN A 140 2.33 -11.65 -11.55
C GLN A 140 2.00 -12.76 -10.53
N THR A 141 2.97 -13.14 -9.69
CA THR A 141 2.83 -14.27 -8.77
C THR A 141 1.81 -13.96 -7.68
N ILE A 142 1.74 -12.73 -7.19
CA ILE A 142 0.79 -12.32 -6.15
C ILE A 142 -0.65 -12.29 -6.69
N SER A 143 -0.92 -11.53 -7.76
CA SER A 143 -2.28 -11.34 -8.28
C SER A 143 -2.98 -12.66 -8.65
N LYS A 144 -2.26 -13.60 -9.29
CA LYS A 144 -2.81 -14.92 -9.63
C LYS A 144 -3.05 -15.78 -8.40
N ARG A 145 -2.12 -15.79 -7.46
CA ARG A 145 -2.18 -16.67 -6.28
C ARG A 145 -3.17 -16.18 -5.23
N VAL A 146 -3.35 -14.86 -5.10
CA VAL A 146 -4.27 -14.26 -4.13
C VAL A 146 -5.74 -14.36 -4.58
N THR A 147 -5.99 -14.49 -5.88
CA THR A 147 -7.36 -14.53 -6.43
C THR A 147 -8.22 -15.58 -5.75
N GLY A 148 -7.69 -16.80 -5.55
CA GLY A 148 -8.43 -17.88 -4.88
C GLY A 148 -8.81 -17.53 -3.44
N ASP A 149 -7.85 -17.02 -2.66
CA ASP A 149 -8.09 -16.61 -1.28
C ASP A 149 -9.06 -15.42 -1.20
N VAL A 150 -8.97 -14.43 -2.11
CA VAL A 150 -9.93 -13.31 -2.19
C VAL A 150 -11.33 -13.79 -2.50
N GLN A 151 -11.50 -14.74 -3.41
CA GLN A 151 -12.83 -15.30 -3.71
C GLN A 151 -13.41 -16.03 -2.49
N THR A 152 -12.59 -16.80 -1.77
CA THR A 152 -13.01 -17.41 -0.51
C THR A 152 -13.41 -16.34 0.51
N MET A 153 -12.61 -15.29 0.68
CA MET A 153 -12.91 -14.21 1.61
C MET A 153 -14.21 -13.48 1.27
N LEU A 154 -14.48 -13.24 -0.01
CA LEU A 154 -15.72 -12.61 -0.46
C LEU A 154 -16.97 -13.47 -0.20
N ARG A 155 -16.84 -14.80 -0.27
CA ARG A 155 -17.94 -15.74 0.00
C ARG A 155 -18.21 -15.92 1.49
N GLU A 156 -17.16 -15.98 2.30
CA GLU A 156 -17.23 -16.29 3.73
C GLU A 156 -17.33 -15.05 4.64
N ARG A 157 -17.22 -13.83 4.08
CA ARG A 157 -17.26 -12.61 4.88
C ARG A 157 -18.58 -12.50 5.67
N LEU A 158 -18.44 -12.20 6.96
CA LEU A 158 -19.58 -12.00 7.86
C LEU A 158 -20.16 -10.59 7.78
N THR A 159 -19.36 -9.62 7.32
CA THR A 159 -19.79 -8.23 7.16
C THR A 159 -19.34 -7.67 5.81
N PRO A 160 -20.10 -6.73 5.23
CA PRO A 160 -19.63 -6.00 4.05
C PRO A 160 -18.33 -5.25 4.38
N PRO A 161 -17.45 -5.01 3.39
CA PRO A 161 -16.21 -4.27 3.61
C PRO A 161 -16.51 -2.97 4.36
N ARG A 162 -15.69 -2.67 5.37
CA ARG A 162 -15.84 -1.43 6.15
C ARG A 162 -15.92 -0.25 5.19
N LYS A 163 -17.01 0.51 5.26
CA LYS A 163 -17.01 1.87 4.71
C LYS A 163 -16.01 2.64 5.55
N VAL A 164 -14.85 3.00 4.98
CA VAL A 164 -13.95 3.95 5.64
C VAL A 164 -14.77 5.23 5.79
N THR A 165 -15.22 5.53 7.00
CA THR A 165 -16.05 6.70 7.27
C THR A 165 -15.19 7.93 7.00
N PRO A 166 -15.55 8.79 6.03
CA PRO A 166 -14.77 9.99 5.75
C PRO A 166 -14.91 10.95 6.94
N HIS A 167 -13.86 11.05 7.74
CA HIS A 167 -13.62 12.25 8.53
C HIS A 167 -12.70 13.14 7.68
N ALA A 168 -13.26 13.86 6.73
CA ALA A 168 -12.54 14.91 6.03
C ALA A 168 -13.21 16.25 6.36
N PRO A 169 -12.58 17.14 7.14
CA PRO A 169 -12.83 18.56 6.96
C PRO A 169 -12.43 18.91 5.52
N ARG A 170 -13.20 19.79 4.86
CA ARG A 170 -12.75 20.37 3.59
C ARG A 170 -11.40 21.03 3.85
N LEU A 171 -10.38 20.69 3.07
CA LEU A 171 -9.11 21.42 3.09
C LEU A 171 -9.41 22.91 2.85
N SER A 172 -9.38 23.72 3.91
CA SER A 172 -9.09 25.13 3.78
C SER A 172 -7.61 25.25 3.42
N ASP A 173 -7.32 26.01 2.37
CA ASP A 173 -5.97 26.39 1.93
C ASP A 173 -5.02 26.57 3.11
N ASP A 174 -4.01 25.70 3.20
CA ASP A 174 -2.60 26.05 3.45
C ASP A 174 -1.79 24.80 3.88
N THR A 175 -1.54 23.88 2.95
CA THR A 175 -0.40 22.96 3.07
C THR A 175 0.15 22.66 1.67
N ARG A 176 1.17 23.43 1.25
CA ARG A 176 1.99 23.06 0.10
C ARG A 176 2.77 21.78 0.44
N PRO A 177 2.68 20.70 -0.35
CA PRO A 177 3.50 19.52 -0.10
C PRO A 177 4.98 19.86 -0.31
N PRO A 178 5.89 19.39 0.56
CA PRO A 178 7.31 19.72 0.47
C PRO A 178 7.92 19.10 -0.80
N THR A 179 8.54 19.95 -1.62
CA THR A 179 9.28 19.55 -2.82
C THR A 179 10.65 18.98 -2.43
N HIS A 180 10.70 17.73 -1.98
CA HIS A 180 11.95 16.99 -1.86
C HIS A 180 12.04 15.90 -2.93
N ARG A 181 13.17 15.87 -3.65
CA ARG A 181 13.56 14.77 -4.54
C ARG A 181 13.62 13.50 -3.72
N ALA A 182 12.75 12.53 -4.00
CA ALA A 182 12.84 11.25 -3.31
C ALA A 182 14.04 10.45 -3.81
N ARG A 183 14.69 9.80 -2.85
CA ARG A 183 15.67 8.75 -3.10
C ARG A 183 14.93 7.45 -3.46
N PRO A 184 15.58 6.54 -4.19
CA PRO A 184 15.10 5.17 -4.33
C PRO A 184 14.89 4.56 -2.93
N VAL A 185 13.79 3.84 -2.72
CA VAL A 185 13.42 3.18 -1.47
C VAL A 185 13.07 1.73 -1.75
N ARG A 186 13.83 0.82 -1.12
CA ARG A 186 13.45 -0.59 -1.05
C ARG A 186 12.28 -0.72 -0.08
N ALA A 187 11.32 -1.58 -0.41
CA ALA A 187 10.12 -1.78 0.40
C ALA A 187 10.44 -2.10 1.88
N GLY A 188 11.54 -2.83 2.14
CA GLY A 188 12.06 -3.07 3.50
C GLY A 188 12.68 -1.85 4.20
N ASP A 189 13.32 -0.93 3.46
CA ASP A 189 13.97 0.27 4.02
C ASP A 189 12.95 1.24 4.62
N LEU A 190 11.71 1.23 4.14
CA LEU A 190 10.67 2.09 4.68
C LEU A 190 10.10 1.55 6.00
N LEU A 191 9.94 0.22 6.12
CA LEU A 191 9.61 -0.44 7.40
C LEU A 191 10.75 -0.29 8.41
N ALA A 192 11.99 -0.23 7.94
CA ALA A 192 13.18 0.03 8.75
C ALA A 192 13.52 1.52 8.92
N SER A 193 12.72 2.44 8.38
CA SER A 193 13.04 3.87 8.44
C SER A 193 12.95 4.41 9.87
N PRO A 194 13.75 5.41 10.27
CA PRO A 194 13.64 6.02 11.60
C PRO A 194 12.24 6.59 11.90
N GLU A 195 11.45 6.94 10.88
CA GLU A 195 10.08 7.42 11.04
C GLU A 195 9.11 6.26 11.33
N ALA A 196 9.23 5.13 10.62
CA ALA A 196 8.51 3.89 10.94
C ALA A 196 8.96 3.30 12.30
N GLN A 197 10.26 3.31 12.59
CA GLN A 197 10.86 2.93 13.87
C GLN A 197 10.59 3.92 15.01
N ARG A 198 10.07 5.12 14.75
CA ARG A 198 9.59 6.04 15.81
C ARG A 198 8.12 5.81 16.15
N LEU A 199 7.37 5.19 15.25
CA LEU A 199 5.99 4.75 15.48
C LEU A 199 5.93 3.37 16.16
N LEU A 200 7.02 2.59 16.10
CA LEU A 200 7.14 1.25 16.70
C LEU A 200 7.35 1.20 18.24
N PRO A 201 8.08 2.13 18.91
CA PRO A 201 8.49 1.97 20.31
C PRO A 201 7.73 2.84 21.33
N CYS A 202 6.59 3.44 20.96
CA CYS A 202 5.64 4.03 21.92
C CYS A 202 4.41 3.12 22.17
N LEU A 203 4.56 1.81 21.92
CA LEU A 203 3.56 0.76 22.10
C LEU A 203 4.21 -0.47 22.74
#